data_AF-A0A9X2D3I3-F1
#
_entry.id   AF-A0A9X2D3I3-F1
#
_cell.length_a   1.000
_cell.length_b   1.000
_cell.length_c   1.000
_cell.angle_alpha   90.00
_cell.angle_beta   90.00
_cell.angle_gamma   90.00
#
_symmetry.space_group_name_H-M   'P 1'
#
loop_
_entity.id
_entity.type
_entity.pdbx_description
1 polymer ?
#
loop_
_entity_poly.entity_id
_entity_poly.type
_entity_poly.pdbx_seq_one_letter_code
_entity_poly.pdbx_strand_id
1 'polypeptide(L)'
;MNRIISLFLLLLANQVFALDLELTQGINSALPIAINSFGSDTGAQEIAHVIENDLTLSGQFKIVSGPEGANAQSSVSTLRQLGADSVVTGRVNRVGNRYEVSYTLADAVAKGNILLTKTYQINANEIRPLAHHISDEVYQKLTGERGIFSTRIAYISVQRGGARTRYSLEVADADGHNPQSLLVSSEPIMSPSWSPSGKEISYVSFEKKKAQIFTVSVETGQRRLITSFPGINGAPAWSPDGHHLAVVLSKSGTPKIYNIDISSGTMKQLTFGDAIDTEPRFSPDGRSLLFTSGRGGSPQVYRLSLADGQVSRVTFEGNYNARASYTPDMKNIVMLHRDDRQFNIGLQNANGGPVSSLTFSGLDESPSVSPNSRLVLYATRFQDKGVLGIVSIDGRIRMRLPAREGDVQEPAWSPYLG
;
A
#
# COMPACT_ATOMS: atom_id res chain seq x y z
N MET A 1 -6.52 43.51 -46.69
CA MET A 1 -5.48 42.48 -46.45
C MET A 1 -5.44 42.25 -44.94
N ASN A 2 -6.39 41.46 -44.39
CA ASN A 2 -6.53 41.25 -42.95
C ASN A 2 -6.01 39.86 -42.59
N ARG A 3 -4.90 39.81 -41.84
CA ARG A 3 -4.34 38.57 -41.29
C ARG A 3 -5.02 38.24 -39.97
N ILE A 4 -5.73 37.12 -39.94
CA ILE A 4 -6.24 36.47 -38.73
C ILE A 4 -5.08 35.71 -38.09
N ILE A 5 -4.69 36.11 -36.88
CA ILE A 5 -3.75 35.35 -36.04
C ILE A 5 -4.61 34.37 -35.21
N SER A 6 -4.51 33.09 -35.52
CA SER A 6 -5.08 32.02 -34.68
C SER A 6 -4.09 31.70 -33.56
N LEU A 7 -4.51 31.93 -32.32
CA LEU A 7 -3.77 31.55 -31.11
C LEU A 7 -4.07 30.07 -30.83
N PHE A 8 -3.07 29.20 -31.02
CA PHE A 8 -3.16 27.78 -30.69
C PHE A 8 -2.92 27.60 -29.18
N LEU A 9 -3.98 27.30 -28.43
CA LEU A 9 -3.87 26.98 -27.00
C LEU A 9 -3.43 25.52 -26.88
N LEU A 10 -2.16 25.27 -26.57
CA LEU A 10 -1.67 23.94 -26.19
C LEU A 10 -2.23 23.60 -24.80
N LEU A 11 -3.25 22.75 -24.73
CA LEU A 11 -3.64 22.07 -23.50
C LEU A 11 -2.60 20.99 -23.21
N LEU A 12 -1.61 21.32 -22.37
CA LEU A 12 -0.80 20.32 -21.69
C LEU A 12 -1.73 19.59 -20.70
N ALA A 13 -2.02 18.32 -20.97
CA ALA A 13 -2.64 17.45 -19.99
C ALA A 13 -1.65 17.27 -18.84
N ASN A 14 -1.82 18.03 -17.75
CA ASN A 14 -1.10 17.78 -16.51
C ASN A 14 -1.61 16.43 -15.98
N GLN A 15 -0.75 15.41 -16.01
CA GLN A 15 -0.98 14.20 -15.25
C GLN A 15 -1.04 14.59 -13.77
N VAL A 16 -2.14 14.23 -13.10
CA VAL A 16 -2.36 14.53 -11.69
C VAL A 16 -1.75 13.39 -10.87
N PHE A 17 -0.59 13.64 -10.29
CA PHE A 17 0.01 12.76 -9.28
C PHE A 17 -0.24 13.39 -7.91
N ALA A 18 -0.67 12.62 -6.91
CA ALA A 18 -0.76 13.13 -5.53
C ALA A 18 0.54 12.92 -4.74
N LEU A 19 1.33 11.93 -5.17
CA LEU A 19 2.50 11.39 -4.47
C LEU A 19 3.55 10.95 -5.51
N ASP A 20 4.82 11.33 -5.33
CA ASP A 20 5.93 10.97 -6.24
C ASP A 20 6.91 9.99 -5.57
N LEU A 21 6.97 8.73 -6.00
CA LEU A 21 7.82 7.74 -5.33
C LEU A 21 9.33 7.94 -5.60
N GLU A 22 10.13 8.15 -4.54
CA GLU A 22 11.57 8.33 -4.60
C GLU A 22 12.33 7.17 -3.94
N LEU A 23 13.21 6.49 -4.67
CA LEU A 23 14.13 5.49 -4.11
C LEU A 23 15.30 6.17 -3.39
N THR A 24 15.46 5.88 -2.10
CA THR A 24 16.51 6.48 -1.25
C THR A 24 17.67 5.52 -0.93
N GLN A 25 17.46 4.21 -1.11
CA GLN A 25 18.47 3.17 -0.88
C GLN A 25 18.15 1.90 -1.71
N GLY A 26 19.14 1.30 -2.38
CA GLY A 26 18.99 0.12 -3.25
C GLY A 26 19.84 -1.10 -2.85
N ILE A 27 19.75 -2.20 -3.62
CA ILE A 27 20.42 -3.49 -3.34
C ILE A 27 21.52 -3.80 -4.39
N ASN A 28 22.69 -4.29 -3.96
CA ASN A 28 23.82 -4.67 -4.83
C ASN A 28 23.63 -5.98 -5.65
N SER A 29 22.56 -6.75 -5.41
CA SER A 29 22.29 -8.07 -6.03
C SER A 29 20.99 -8.11 -6.84
N ALA A 30 20.56 -6.97 -7.38
CA ALA A 30 19.33 -6.88 -8.15
C ALA A 30 19.44 -7.59 -9.51
N LEU A 31 18.37 -8.27 -9.94
CA LEU A 31 18.27 -9.03 -11.17
C LEU A 31 18.31 -8.07 -12.39
N PRO A 32 19.31 -8.18 -13.27
CA PRO A 32 19.40 -7.33 -14.46
C PRO A 32 18.28 -7.64 -15.47
N ILE A 33 17.47 -6.63 -15.80
CA ILE A 33 16.37 -6.76 -16.76
C ILE A 33 16.35 -5.57 -17.70
N ALA A 34 16.08 -5.82 -18.99
CA ALA A 34 15.81 -4.77 -19.96
C ALA A 34 14.33 -4.72 -20.33
N ILE A 35 13.76 -3.51 -20.35
CA ILE A 35 12.43 -3.26 -20.90
C ILE A 35 12.62 -2.65 -22.28
N ASN A 36 12.41 -3.48 -23.29
CA ASN A 36 12.50 -3.12 -24.70
C ASN A 36 11.25 -2.35 -25.14
N SER A 37 11.27 -1.81 -26.37
CA SER A 37 10.14 -1.04 -26.88
C SER A 37 8.84 -1.84 -26.90
N PHE A 38 7.73 -1.14 -26.60
CA PHE A 38 6.36 -1.60 -26.82
C PHE A 38 5.75 -0.97 -28.09
N GLY A 39 6.46 -0.05 -28.73
CA GLY A 39 5.95 0.84 -29.78
C GLY A 39 6.29 2.31 -29.50
N SER A 40 5.98 3.18 -30.46
CA SER A 40 6.31 4.61 -30.40
C SER A 40 5.14 5.50 -30.02
N ASP A 41 3.91 4.96 -29.95
CA ASP A 41 2.75 5.75 -29.52
C ASP A 41 2.77 5.97 -28.00
N THR A 42 1.98 6.95 -27.54
CA THR A 42 1.96 7.36 -26.13
C THR A 42 1.56 6.24 -25.18
N GLY A 43 0.66 5.34 -25.59
CA GLY A 43 0.24 4.21 -24.76
C GLY A 43 1.32 3.14 -24.63
N ALA A 44 2.04 2.89 -25.72
CA ALA A 44 3.21 2.01 -25.73
C ALA A 44 4.35 2.53 -24.83
N GLN A 45 4.66 3.83 -24.92
CA GLN A 45 5.65 4.47 -24.07
C GLN A 45 5.25 4.42 -22.60
N GLU A 46 3.97 4.68 -22.30
CA GLU A 46 3.44 4.60 -20.94
C GLU A 46 3.58 3.19 -20.35
N ILE A 47 3.24 2.14 -21.10
CA ILE A 47 3.40 0.75 -20.62
C ILE A 47 4.86 0.45 -20.30
N ALA A 48 5.79 0.77 -21.20
CA ALA A 48 7.21 0.51 -20.98
C ALA A 48 7.74 1.26 -19.75
N HIS A 49 7.38 2.53 -19.59
CA HIS A 49 7.79 3.35 -18.44
C HIS A 49 7.22 2.84 -17.12
N VAL A 50 5.95 2.42 -17.10
CA VAL A 50 5.32 1.87 -15.88
C VAL A 50 5.99 0.56 -15.48
N ILE A 51 6.25 -0.35 -16.43
CA ILE A 51 6.97 -1.60 -16.12
C ILE A 51 8.37 -1.33 -15.60
N GLU A 52 9.10 -0.40 -16.22
CA GLU A 52 10.42 0.00 -15.76
C GLU A 52 10.40 0.54 -14.33
N ASN A 53 9.46 1.45 -14.04
CA ASN A 53 9.30 2.03 -12.71
C ASN A 53 8.94 0.96 -11.67
N ASP A 54 7.91 0.14 -11.93
CA ASP A 54 7.47 -0.93 -11.02
C ASP A 54 8.62 -1.85 -10.62
N LEU A 55 9.35 -2.38 -11.60
CA LEU A 55 10.45 -3.30 -11.35
C LEU A 55 11.61 -2.61 -10.62
N THR A 56 11.93 -1.37 -10.95
CA THR A 56 12.94 -0.57 -10.25
C THR A 56 12.55 -0.36 -8.78
N LEU A 57 11.30 0.04 -8.52
CA LEU A 57 10.79 0.37 -7.20
C LEU A 57 10.59 -0.86 -6.31
N SER A 58 10.49 -2.05 -6.91
CA SER A 58 10.56 -3.31 -6.15
C SER A 58 11.92 -3.53 -5.46
N GLY A 59 12.97 -2.85 -5.93
CA GLY A 59 14.36 -3.00 -5.51
C GLY A 59 14.99 -4.37 -5.78
N GLN A 60 14.25 -5.29 -6.41
CA GLN A 60 14.75 -6.60 -6.83
C GLN A 60 15.37 -6.59 -8.23
N PHE A 61 15.12 -5.55 -9.02
CA PHE A 61 15.56 -5.46 -10.41
C PHE A 61 16.48 -4.27 -10.64
N LYS A 62 17.42 -4.45 -11.57
CA LYS A 62 18.25 -3.38 -12.11
C LYS A 62 17.95 -3.24 -13.59
N ILE A 63 17.54 -2.04 -14.00
CA ILE A 63 17.22 -1.77 -15.40
C ILE A 63 18.49 -1.67 -16.24
N VAL A 64 18.50 -2.38 -17.37
CA VAL A 64 19.55 -2.33 -18.38
C VAL A 64 19.00 -1.62 -19.62
N SER A 65 19.58 -0.46 -19.95
CA SER A 65 19.21 0.33 -21.13
C SER A 65 19.93 -0.18 -22.38
N GLY A 66 19.27 -0.06 -23.54
CA GLY A 66 19.88 -0.34 -24.83
C GLY A 66 20.81 0.79 -25.29
N PRO A 67 21.50 0.62 -26.44
CA PRO A 67 22.42 1.62 -26.97
C PRO A 67 21.75 2.96 -27.32
N GLU A 68 20.49 2.91 -27.72
CA GLU A 68 19.68 4.09 -28.07
C GLU A 68 18.91 4.67 -26.86
N GLY A 69 19.10 4.11 -25.67
CA GLY A 69 18.45 4.54 -24.43
C GLY A 69 17.51 3.49 -23.81
N ALA A 70 16.84 3.88 -22.73
CA ALA A 70 15.80 3.08 -22.09
C ALA A 70 14.58 2.94 -23.02
N ASN A 71 13.94 1.76 -22.99
CA ASN A 71 12.74 1.44 -23.78
C ASN A 71 12.87 1.58 -25.32
N ALA A 72 14.08 1.76 -25.83
CA ALA A 72 14.37 1.77 -27.25
C ALA A 72 14.48 0.34 -27.80
N GLN A 73 14.12 0.15 -29.08
CA GLN A 73 14.17 -1.16 -29.72
C GLN A 73 15.61 -1.68 -29.77
N SER A 74 15.85 -2.87 -29.25
CA SER A 74 17.15 -3.55 -29.32
C SER A 74 16.98 -5.07 -29.43
N SER A 75 17.99 -5.74 -29.98
CA SER A 75 17.98 -7.20 -30.02
C SER A 75 18.27 -7.78 -28.63
N VAL A 76 17.72 -8.96 -28.33
CA VAL A 76 17.97 -9.66 -27.05
C VAL A 76 19.47 -9.94 -26.86
N SER A 77 20.20 -10.26 -27.93
CA SER A 77 21.65 -10.49 -27.87
C SER A 77 22.42 -9.21 -27.53
N THR A 78 22.03 -8.05 -28.06
CA THR A 78 22.61 -6.76 -27.70
C THR A 78 22.38 -6.45 -26.23
N LEU A 79 21.14 -6.58 -25.75
CA LEU A 79 20.80 -6.30 -24.35
C LEU A 79 21.52 -7.26 -23.38
N ARG A 80 21.67 -8.53 -23.77
CA ARG A 80 22.50 -9.49 -23.03
C ARG A 80 23.96 -9.05 -22.93
N GLN A 81 24.56 -8.57 -24.03
CA GLN A 81 25.93 -8.07 -24.02
C GLN A 81 26.09 -6.85 -23.11
N LEU A 82 25.03 -6.06 -22.94
CA LEU A 82 24.96 -4.94 -21.99
C LEU A 82 24.64 -5.37 -20.55
N GLY A 83 24.49 -6.68 -20.31
CA GLY A 83 24.35 -7.27 -18.97
C GLY A 83 22.91 -7.56 -18.54
N ALA A 84 21.93 -7.56 -19.45
CA ALA A 84 20.57 -8.02 -19.13
C ALA A 84 20.51 -9.54 -19.07
N ASP A 85 19.94 -10.08 -17.98
CA ASP A 85 19.66 -11.52 -17.86
C ASP A 85 18.29 -11.87 -18.44
N SER A 86 17.36 -10.92 -18.43
CA SER A 86 16.02 -11.04 -18.99
C SER A 86 15.63 -9.82 -19.80
N VAL A 87 14.78 -10.02 -20.81
CA VAL A 87 14.28 -8.93 -21.67
C VAL A 87 12.77 -9.04 -21.79
N VAL A 88 12.06 -7.96 -21.48
CA VAL A 88 10.64 -7.79 -21.80
C VAL A 88 10.54 -7.02 -23.10
N THR A 89 9.85 -7.55 -24.10
CA THR A 89 9.56 -6.85 -25.36
C THR A 89 8.07 -6.85 -25.61
N GLY A 90 7.52 -5.72 -26.05
CA GLY A 90 6.10 -5.58 -26.25
C GLY A 90 5.72 -5.07 -27.62
N ARG A 91 4.42 -5.05 -27.86
CA ARG A 91 3.81 -4.41 -29.01
C ARG A 91 2.41 -3.96 -28.63
N VAL A 92 2.13 -2.68 -28.86
CA VAL A 92 0.80 -2.10 -28.77
C VAL A 92 0.29 -1.80 -30.17
N ASN A 93 -0.88 -2.32 -30.52
CA ASN A 93 -1.58 -2.01 -31.76
C ASN A 93 -2.95 -1.45 -31.43
N ARG A 94 -3.34 -0.34 -32.05
CA ARG A 94 -4.71 0.17 -31.94
C ARG A 94 -5.63 -0.58 -32.92
N VAL A 95 -6.67 -1.21 -32.41
CA VAL A 95 -7.68 -1.94 -33.18
C VAL A 95 -9.04 -1.27 -32.95
N GLY A 96 -9.39 -0.33 -33.83
CA GLY A 96 -10.56 0.53 -33.67
C GLY A 96 -10.47 1.41 -32.42
N ASN A 97 -11.38 1.20 -31.47
CA ASN A 97 -11.42 1.92 -30.18
C ASN A 97 -10.70 1.20 -29.04
N ARG A 98 -10.11 0.03 -29.31
CA ARG A 98 -9.39 -0.78 -28.33
C ARG A 98 -7.91 -0.86 -28.68
N TYR A 99 -7.11 -1.32 -27.72
CA TYR A 99 -5.71 -1.64 -27.89
C TYR A 99 -5.52 -3.15 -27.75
N GLU A 100 -4.81 -3.72 -28.70
CA GLU A 100 -4.19 -5.03 -28.56
C GLU A 100 -2.77 -4.85 -28.04
N VAL A 101 -2.49 -5.36 -26.84
CA VAL A 101 -1.17 -5.30 -26.22
C VAL A 101 -0.64 -6.70 -26.10
N SER A 102 0.49 -6.98 -26.74
CA SER A 102 1.20 -8.24 -26.60
C SER A 102 2.57 -8.00 -26.00
N TYR A 103 3.05 -8.93 -25.18
CA TYR A 103 4.41 -8.88 -24.67
C TYR A 103 5.02 -10.27 -24.57
N THR A 104 6.34 -10.30 -24.54
CA THR A 104 7.16 -11.50 -24.38
C THR A 104 8.27 -11.22 -23.38
N LEU A 105 8.44 -12.13 -22.42
CA LEU A 105 9.57 -12.17 -21.51
C LEU A 105 10.53 -13.27 -21.99
N ALA A 106 11.75 -12.90 -22.32
CA ALA A 106 12.80 -13.81 -22.76
C ALA A 106 13.94 -13.91 -21.73
N ASP A 107 14.46 -15.12 -21.56
CA ASP A 107 15.72 -15.39 -20.87
C ASP A 107 16.88 -15.10 -21.84
N ALA A 108 17.56 -13.98 -21.60
CA ALA A 108 18.66 -13.52 -22.44
C ALA A 108 19.89 -14.44 -22.32
N VAL A 109 20.09 -15.06 -21.14
CA VAL A 109 21.20 -15.97 -20.85
C VAL A 109 21.01 -17.31 -21.56
N ALA A 110 19.79 -17.80 -21.66
CA ALA A 110 19.41 -19.02 -22.37
C ALA A 110 19.12 -18.80 -23.86
N LYS A 111 19.95 -18.00 -24.55
CA LYS A 111 19.86 -17.70 -25.99
C LYS A 111 18.51 -17.11 -26.42
N GLY A 112 17.85 -16.34 -25.54
CA GLY A 112 16.56 -15.74 -25.83
C GLY A 112 15.38 -16.71 -25.73
N ASN A 113 15.50 -17.78 -24.93
CA ASN A 113 14.38 -18.69 -24.69
C ASN A 113 13.18 -17.92 -24.13
N ILE A 114 11.98 -18.20 -24.64
CA ILE A 114 10.78 -17.50 -24.22
C ILE A 114 10.26 -18.10 -22.92
N LEU A 115 10.18 -17.27 -21.88
CA LEU A 115 9.65 -17.65 -20.57
C LEU A 115 8.14 -17.46 -20.50
N LEU A 116 7.62 -16.42 -21.18
CA LEU A 116 6.22 -16.03 -21.16
C LEU A 116 5.88 -15.19 -22.41
N THR A 117 4.72 -15.43 -23.01
CA THR A 117 4.12 -14.55 -24.03
C THR A 117 2.62 -14.44 -23.75
N LYS A 118 2.09 -13.22 -23.77
CA LYS A 118 0.66 -12.96 -23.58
C LYS A 118 0.16 -11.82 -24.45
N THR A 119 -1.16 -11.81 -24.69
CA THR A 119 -1.86 -10.77 -25.44
C THR A 119 -3.15 -10.37 -24.71
N TYR A 120 -3.42 -9.08 -24.65
CA TYR A 120 -4.58 -8.47 -23.99
C TYR A 120 -5.30 -7.53 -24.94
N GLN A 121 -6.61 -7.38 -24.73
CA GLN A 121 -7.47 -6.46 -25.46
C GLN A 121 -8.10 -5.50 -24.48
N ILE A 122 -7.68 -4.24 -24.50
CA ILE A 122 -8.03 -3.24 -23.47
C ILE A 122 -8.61 -1.97 -24.08
N ASN A 123 -9.29 -1.17 -23.26
CA ASN A 123 -9.65 0.20 -23.57
C ASN A 123 -8.50 1.16 -23.19
N ALA A 124 -8.59 2.42 -23.63
CA ALA A 124 -7.54 3.42 -23.38
C ALA A 124 -7.28 3.67 -21.88
N ASN A 125 -8.32 3.63 -21.05
CA ASN A 125 -8.23 3.85 -19.59
C ASN A 125 -7.62 2.65 -18.83
N GLU A 126 -7.35 1.54 -19.51
CA GLU A 126 -6.80 0.31 -18.94
C GLU A 126 -5.30 0.13 -19.27
N ILE A 127 -4.68 1.07 -19.99
CA ILE A 127 -3.25 1.01 -20.39
C ILE A 127 -2.35 0.87 -19.17
N ARG A 128 -2.50 1.77 -18.20
CA ARG A 128 -1.70 1.77 -16.98
C ARG A 128 -2.01 0.58 -16.05
N PRO A 129 -3.28 0.24 -15.76
CA PRO A 129 -3.62 -1.00 -15.05
C PRO A 129 -3.01 -2.24 -15.70
N LEU A 130 -3.02 -2.33 -17.04
CA LEU A 130 -2.37 -3.44 -17.74
C LEU A 130 -0.86 -3.42 -17.57
N ALA A 131 -0.21 -2.25 -17.60
CA ALA A 131 1.23 -2.17 -17.39
C ALA A 131 1.64 -2.71 -16.02
N HIS A 132 0.94 -2.33 -14.95
CA HIS A 132 1.13 -2.90 -13.61
C HIS A 132 0.88 -4.41 -13.58
N HIS A 133 -0.14 -4.89 -14.29
CA HIS A 133 -0.41 -6.32 -14.39
C HIS A 133 0.72 -7.07 -15.10
N ILE A 134 1.28 -6.51 -16.19
CA ILE A 134 2.45 -7.09 -16.87
C ILE A 134 3.65 -7.11 -15.92
N SER A 135 3.89 -6.05 -15.16
CA SER A 135 4.92 -6.01 -14.12
C SER A 135 4.75 -7.13 -13.09
N ASP A 136 3.52 -7.38 -12.65
CA ASP A 136 3.20 -8.44 -11.68
C ASP A 136 3.53 -9.83 -12.23
N GLU A 137 3.22 -10.07 -13.50
CA GLU A 137 3.51 -11.33 -14.19
C GLU A 137 5.00 -11.55 -14.44
N VAL A 138 5.70 -10.50 -14.88
CA VAL A 138 7.15 -10.54 -15.08
C VAL A 138 7.86 -10.80 -13.75
N TYR A 139 7.48 -10.04 -12.72
CA TYR A 139 8.02 -10.20 -11.37
C TYR A 139 7.78 -11.61 -10.85
N GLN A 140 6.56 -12.14 -10.98
CA GLN A 140 6.25 -13.50 -10.51
C GLN A 140 6.98 -14.57 -11.30
N LYS A 141 7.12 -14.41 -12.62
CA LYS A 141 7.83 -15.38 -13.44
C LYS A 141 9.31 -15.47 -13.09
N LEU A 142 9.94 -14.36 -12.73
CA LEU A 142 11.38 -14.29 -12.45
C LEU A 142 11.73 -14.56 -10.98
N THR A 143 10.84 -14.22 -10.04
CA THR A 143 11.10 -14.35 -8.59
C THR A 143 10.37 -15.52 -7.94
N GLY A 144 9.31 -16.04 -8.57
CA GLY A 144 8.39 -17.01 -7.98
C GLY A 144 7.37 -16.41 -7.01
N GLU A 145 7.43 -15.10 -6.75
CA GLU A 145 6.57 -14.41 -5.80
C GLU A 145 5.56 -13.50 -6.51
N ARG A 146 4.34 -13.39 -5.99
CA ARG A 146 3.33 -12.51 -6.61
C ARG A 146 3.71 -11.03 -6.44
N GLY A 147 3.78 -10.30 -7.56
CA GLY A 147 3.98 -8.85 -7.57
C GLY A 147 2.84 -8.08 -6.91
N ILE A 148 3.06 -6.82 -6.56
CA ILE A 148 2.12 -5.94 -5.86
C ILE A 148 1.80 -4.66 -6.64
N PHE A 149 2.19 -4.57 -7.90
CA PHE A 149 2.11 -3.33 -8.68
C PHE A 149 0.66 -2.96 -9.00
N SER A 150 -0.21 -3.97 -9.16
CA SER A 150 -1.65 -3.78 -9.35
C SER A 150 -2.44 -3.54 -8.04
N THR A 151 -1.75 -3.35 -6.90
CA THR A 151 -2.39 -3.01 -5.62
C THR A 151 -2.60 -1.50 -5.49
N ARG A 152 -3.30 -1.09 -4.44
CA ARG A 152 -3.58 0.32 -4.13
C ARG A 152 -3.17 0.66 -2.70
N ILE A 153 -3.05 1.94 -2.43
CA ILE A 153 -2.87 2.48 -1.09
C ILE A 153 -4.03 3.40 -0.76
N ALA A 154 -4.49 3.36 0.49
CA ALA A 154 -5.37 4.35 1.07
C ALA A 154 -4.57 5.21 2.05
N TYR A 155 -4.86 6.49 2.15
CA TYR A 155 -4.21 7.40 3.10
C TYR A 155 -5.10 8.60 3.39
N ILE A 156 -4.81 9.29 4.49
CA ILE A 156 -5.47 10.54 4.84
C ILE A 156 -4.61 11.71 4.38
N SER A 157 -5.12 12.53 3.46
CA SER A 157 -4.53 13.82 3.10
C SER A 157 -5.07 14.92 4.02
N VAL A 158 -4.20 15.80 4.52
CA VAL A 158 -4.51 16.88 5.44
C VAL A 158 -4.01 18.20 4.89
N GLN A 159 -4.93 19.08 4.48
CA GLN A 159 -4.61 20.40 3.95
C GLN A 159 -4.86 21.48 5.01
N ARG A 160 -3.77 22.07 5.50
CA ARG A 160 -3.75 23.16 6.51
C ARG A 160 -3.33 24.47 5.85
N GLY A 161 -4.18 25.04 5.01
CA GLY A 161 -3.86 26.29 4.30
C GLY A 161 -5.05 27.17 3.93
N GLY A 162 -6.28 26.64 4.03
CA GLY A 162 -7.51 27.41 3.83
C GLY A 162 -8.13 27.91 5.14
N ALA A 163 -9.33 28.49 5.06
CA ALA A 163 -10.10 28.97 6.21
C ALA A 163 -10.43 27.87 7.25
N ARG A 164 -10.39 26.60 6.84
CA ARG A 164 -10.53 25.42 7.70
C ARG A 164 -9.57 24.33 7.22
N THR A 165 -9.11 23.49 8.15
CA THR A 165 -8.37 22.26 7.80
C THR A 165 -9.30 21.31 7.04
N ARG A 166 -8.80 20.73 5.95
CA ARG A 166 -9.52 19.73 5.15
C ARG A 166 -8.83 18.39 5.29
N TYR A 167 -9.61 17.35 5.56
CA TYR A 167 -9.18 15.97 5.60
C TYR A 167 -9.83 15.20 4.46
N SER A 168 -9.05 14.42 3.72
CA SER A 168 -9.58 13.57 2.65
C SER A 168 -9.10 12.13 2.79
N LEU A 169 -10.00 11.17 2.59
CA LEU A 169 -9.64 9.76 2.44
C LEU A 169 -9.36 9.52 0.96
N GLU A 170 -8.09 9.37 0.63
CA GLU A 170 -7.61 9.18 -0.73
C GLU A 170 -7.28 7.71 -0.98
N VAL A 171 -7.52 7.25 -2.20
CA VAL A 171 -7.07 5.95 -2.72
C VAL A 171 -6.26 6.19 -3.98
N ALA A 172 -5.06 5.64 -4.07
CA ALA A 172 -4.17 5.75 -5.22
C ALA A 172 -3.62 4.37 -5.59
N ASP A 173 -3.06 4.24 -6.79
CA ASP A 173 -2.22 3.10 -7.17
C ASP A 173 -1.06 2.95 -6.19
N ALA A 174 -0.46 1.75 -6.08
CA ALA A 174 0.60 1.48 -5.11
C ALA A 174 1.82 2.40 -5.22
N ASP A 175 2.03 3.00 -6.39
CA ASP A 175 3.10 3.96 -6.68
C ASP A 175 2.66 5.43 -6.56
N GLY A 176 1.45 5.70 -6.06
CA GLY A 176 0.94 7.04 -5.77
C GLY A 176 0.17 7.74 -6.90
N HIS A 177 0.00 7.09 -8.05
CA HIS A 177 -0.75 7.65 -9.19
C HIS A 177 -2.25 7.44 -9.06
N ASN A 178 -3.00 8.12 -9.93
CA ASN A 178 -4.47 8.03 -10.01
C ASN A 178 -5.18 8.21 -8.65
N PRO A 179 -4.84 9.25 -7.86
CA PRO A 179 -5.49 9.50 -6.58
C PRO A 179 -6.98 9.80 -6.77
N GLN A 180 -7.81 9.15 -5.95
CA GLN A 180 -9.25 9.34 -5.91
C GLN A 180 -9.71 9.62 -4.47
N SER A 181 -10.40 10.74 -4.31
CA SER A 181 -10.95 11.14 -3.02
C SER A 181 -12.29 10.45 -2.78
N LEU A 182 -12.32 9.49 -1.86
CA LEU A 182 -13.56 8.79 -1.47
C LEU A 182 -14.43 9.62 -0.52
N LEU A 183 -13.79 10.51 0.24
CA LEU A 183 -14.46 11.37 1.22
C LEU A 183 -13.64 12.63 1.45
N VAL A 184 -14.34 13.75 1.61
CA VAL A 184 -13.78 15.02 2.06
C VAL A 184 -14.52 15.47 3.31
N SER A 185 -13.77 15.87 4.34
CA SER A 185 -14.30 16.28 5.64
C SER A 185 -13.60 17.54 6.16
N SER A 186 -14.34 18.40 6.86
CA SER A 186 -13.77 19.50 7.63
C SER A 186 -13.33 19.09 9.05
N GLU A 187 -13.65 17.86 9.44
CA GLU A 187 -13.28 17.25 10.71
C GLU A 187 -12.33 16.07 10.47
N PRO A 188 -11.52 15.68 11.48
CA PRO A 188 -10.63 14.54 11.34
C PRO A 188 -11.34 13.26 10.87
N ILE A 189 -10.62 12.50 10.07
CA ILE A 189 -10.89 11.11 9.72
C ILE A 189 -9.59 10.34 9.93
N MET A 190 -9.67 9.08 10.34
CA MET A 190 -8.48 8.31 10.70
C MET A 190 -8.67 6.79 10.59
N SER A 191 -7.54 6.09 10.66
CA SER A 191 -7.46 4.62 10.71
C SER A 191 -8.22 3.92 9.58
N PRO A 192 -7.92 4.23 8.30
CA PRO A 192 -8.49 3.47 7.20
C PRO A 192 -8.01 2.01 7.26
N SER A 193 -8.93 1.06 7.03
CA SER A 193 -8.60 -0.36 6.88
C SER A 193 -9.40 -0.95 5.73
N TRP A 194 -8.69 -1.53 4.77
CA TRP A 194 -9.26 -2.26 3.64
C TRP A 194 -10.00 -3.52 4.08
N SER A 195 -11.13 -3.80 3.42
CA SER A 195 -11.73 -5.13 3.43
C SER A 195 -10.83 -6.11 2.68
N PRO A 196 -10.88 -7.42 2.99
CA PRO A 196 -10.05 -8.42 2.30
C PRO A 196 -10.36 -8.55 0.81
N SER A 197 -11.55 -8.11 0.37
CA SER A 197 -11.92 -8.06 -1.04
C SER A 197 -11.40 -6.82 -1.77
N GLY A 198 -10.86 -5.82 -1.06
CA GLY A 198 -10.43 -4.55 -1.62
C GLY A 198 -11.56 -3.61 -2.06
N LYS A 199 -12.84 -3.98 -1.79
CA LYS A 199 -14.00 -3.21 -2.27
C LYS A 199 -14.52 -2.16 -1.30
N GLU A 200 -14.18 -2.28 -0.02
CA GLU A 200 -14.60 -1.35 1.03
C GLU A 200 -13.41 -0.92 1.88
N ILE A 201 -13.48 0.29 2.42
CA ILE A 201 -12.57 0.79 3.44
C ILE A 201 -13.39 1.13 4.68
N SER A 202 -13.01 0.61 5.83
CA SER A 202 -13.52 1.06 7.13
C SER A 202 -12.66 2.21 7.64
N TYR A 203 -13.26 3.18 8.34
CA TYR A 203 -12.55 4.33 8.87
C TYR A 203 -13.32 4.98 10.03
N VAL A 204 -12.64 5.82 10.80
CA VAL A 204 -13.24 6.64 11.85
C VAL A 204 -13.52 8.04 11.32
N SER A 205 -14.70 8.58 11.60
CA SER A 205 -15.12 9.95 11.29
C SER A 205 -15.48 10.74 12.54
N PHE A 206 -15.12 12.02 12.54
CA PHE A 206 -15.49 13.01 13.54
C PHE A 206 -16.44 14.10 13.01
N GLU A 207 -17.04 13.92 11.82
CA GLU A 207 -17.92 14.92 11.16
C GLU A 207 -19.07 15.42 12.05
N LYS A 208 -19.55 14.58 12.98
CA LYS A 208 -20.60 14.95 13.96
C LYS A 208 -20.05 15.35 15.34
N LYS A 209 -18.79 15.78 15.41
CA LYS A 209 -18.09 16.14 16.66
C LYS A 209 -18.03 15.01 17.70
N LYS A 210 -18.19 13.77 17.24
CA LYS A 210 -18.02 12.53 18.00
C LYS A 210 -17.42 11.46 17.10
N ALA A 211 -16.66 10.53 17.69
CA ALA A 211 -16.07 9.43 16.95
C ALA A 211 -17.15 8.44 16.48
N GLN A 212 -17.13 8.10 15.19
CA GLN A 212 -18.04 7.14 14.56
C GLN A 212 -17.26 6.25 13.60
N ILE A 213 -17.62 4.98 13.49
CA ILE A 213 -17.00 4.06 12.52
C ILE A 213 -17.93 3.91 11.31
N PHE A 214 -17.38 4.03 10.12
CA PHE A 214 -18.07 3.84 8.85
C PHE A 214 -17.34 2.82 7.98
N THR A 215 -18.04 2.19 7.04
CA THR A 215 -17.44 1.67 5.79
C THR A 215 -17.79 2.58 4.62
N VAL A 216 -16.91 2.62 3.62
CA VAL A 216 -17.13 3.29 2.34
C VAL A 216 -16.77 2.34 1.19
N SER A 217 -17.64 2.25 0.18
CA SER A 217 -17.35 1.55 -1.07
C SER A 217 -16.32 2.31 -1.89
N VAL A 218 -15.28 1.61 -2.33
CA VAL A 218 -14.22 2.18 -3.18
C VAL A 218 -14.74 2.49 -4.59
N GLU A 219 -15.69 1.71 -5.08
CA GLU A 219 -16.27 1.88 -6.43
C GLU A 219 -17.31 3.01 -6.46
N THR A 220 -18.19 3.07 -5.46
CA THR A 220 -19.39 3.91 -5.51
C THR A 220 -19.36 5.10 -4.56
N GLY A 221 -18.39 5.14 -3.62
CA GLY A 221 -18.35 6.13 -2.55
C GLY A 221 -19.50 5.99 -1.53
N GLN A 222 -20.34 4.95 -1.63
CA GLN A 222 -21.44 4.75 -0.71
C GLN A 222 -20.93 4.44 0.70
N ARG A 223 -21.47 5.16 1.69
CA ARG A 223 -21.06 5.08 3.09
C ARG A 223 -22.10 4.34 3.92
N ARG A 224 -21.65 3.50 4.85
CA ARG A 224 -22.49 2.81 5.83
C ARG A 224 -21.97 3.06 7.24
N LEU A 225 -22.84 3.48 8.14
CA LEU A 225 -22.53 3.64 9.56
C LEU A 225 -22.44 2.26 10.23
N ILE A 226 -21.35 1.99 10.95
CA ILE A 226 -21.15 0.75 11.70
C ILE A 226 -21.40 0.96 13.20
N THR A 227 -20.76 1.98 13.82
CA THR A 227 -20.98 2.30 15.24
C THR A 227 -20.99 3.80 15.53
N SER A 228 -21.71 4.17 16.60
CA SER A 228 -21.88 5.57 17.04
C SER A 228 -22.16 5.69 18.56
N PHE A 229 -21.57 4.80 19.36
CA PHE A 229 -21.78 4.80 20.81
C PHE A 229 -21.18 6.06 21.48
N PRO A 230 -21.64 6.46 22.67
CA PRO A 230 -20.92 7.45 23.47
C PRO A 230 -19.47 7.04 23.73
N GLY A 231 -18.55 8.01 23.71
CA GLY A 231 -17.12 7.78 23.93
C GLY A 231 -16.36 7.39 22.65
N ILE A 232 -15.31 6.59 22.81
CA ILE A 232 -14.42 6.15 21.73
C ILE A 232 -15.13 5.11 20.87
N ASN A 233 -15.09 5.33 19.56
CA ASN A 233 -15.38 4.36 18.51
C ASN A 233 -14.21 4.44 17.54
N GLY A 234 -13.29 3.47 17.57
CA GLY A 234 -12.02 3.59 16.85
C GLY A 234 -11.41 2.30 16.36
N ALA A 235 -10.29 2.46 15.66
CA ALA A 235 -9.40 1.39 15.18
C ALA A 235 -10.14 0.18 14.57
N PRO A 236 -10.93 0.39 13.50
CA PRO A 236 -11.59 -0.71 12.82
C PRO A 236 -10.57 -1.59 12.08
N ALA A 237 -10.76 -2.91 12.13
CA ALA A 237 -9.96 -3.87 11.38
C ALA A 237 -10.83 -5.02 10.88
N TRP A 238 -10.75 -5.29 9.57
CA TRP A 238 -11.51 -6.36 8.94
C TRP A 238 -10.96 -7.74 9.30
N SER A 239 -11.85 -8.70 9.49
CA SER A 239 -11.50 -10.11 9.51
C SER A 239 -11.08 -10.58 8.10
N PRO A 240 -10.22 -11.60 7.98
CA PRO A 240 -9.76 -12.11 6.69
C PRO A 240 -10.89 -12.67 5.80
N ASP A 241 -11.98 -13.12 6.41
CA ASP A 241 -13.19 -13.59 5.72
C ASP A 241 -14.11 -12.47 5.25
N GLY A 242 -13.90 -11.23 5.70
CA GLY A 242 -14.70 -10.06 5.35
C GLY A 242 -16.08 -10.00 6.00
N HIS A 243 -16.41 -10.91 6.92
CA HIS A 243 -17.72 -10.95 7.59
C HIS A 243 -17.77 -10.11 8.86
N HIS A 244 -16.61 -9.80 9.45
CA HIS A 244 -16.53 -9.13 10.73
C HIS A 244 -15.60 -7.92 10.71
N LEU A 245 -15.85 -7.01 11.65
CA LEU A 245 -14.98 -5.90 11.97
C LEU A 245 -14.66 -5.92 13.46
N ALA A 246 -13.37 -6.06 13.80
CA ALA A 246 -12.89 -5.76 15.13
C ALA A 246 -12.83 -4.24 15.30
N VAL A 247 -13.39 -3.73 16.38
CA VAL A 247 -13.45 -2.29 16.68
C VAL A 247 -13.13 -2.04 18.15
N VAL A 248 -12.72 -0.81 18.45
CA VAL A 248 -12.45 -0.37 19.82
C VAL A 248 -13.58 0.53 20.29
N LEU A 249 -14.24 0.13 21.38
CA LEU A 249 -15.33 0.91 21.97
C LEU A 249 -15.05 1.18 23.45
N SER A 250 -15.33 2.39 23.91
CA SER A 250 -15.32 2.74 25.35
C SER A 250 -16.74 2.83 25.95
N LYS A 251 -17.72 2.20 25.28
CA LYS A 251 -19.15 2.27 25.69
C LYS A 251 -19.43 1.66 27.07
N SER A 252 -18.50 0.86 27.58
CA SER A 252 -18.56 0.12 28.85
C SER A 252 -17.55 0.66 29.89
N GLY A 253 -16.98 1.85 29.66
CA GLY A 253 -15.94 2.45 30.51
C GLY A 253 -14.61 2.52 29.77
N THR A 254 -13.62 1.71 30.15
CA THR A 254 -12.32 1.67 29.49
C THR A 254 -12.42 1.07 28.07
N PRO A 255 -11.69 1.58 27.07
CA PRO A 255 -11.64 0.99 25.73
C PRO A 255 -11.37 -0.51 25.72
N LYS A 256 -12.22 -1.24 24.98
CA LYS A 256 -12.12 -2.68 24.74
C LYS A 256 -12.40 -3.02 23.30
N ILE A 257 -11.95 -4.21 22.91
CA ILE A 257 -12.13 -4.73 21.56
C ILE A 257 -13.46 -5.47 21.48
N TYR A 258 -14.22 -5.16 20.44
CA TYR A 258 -15.49 -5.79 20.08
C TYR A 258 -15.40 -6.32 18.66
N ASN A 259 -16.00 -7.46 18.39
CA ASN A 259 -16.20 -7.99 17.06
C ASN A 259 -17.63 -7.70 16.61
N ILE A 260 -17.80 -7.16 15.41
CA ILE A 260 -19.10 -6.83 14.83
C ILE A 260 -19.30 -7.65 13.57
N ASP A 261 -20.38 -8.43 13.52
CA ASP A 261 -20.85 -9.02 12.27
C ASP A 261 -21.42 -7.92 11.37
N ILE A 262 -20.86 -7.81 10.17
CA ILE A 262 -21.12 -6.70 9.28
C ILE A 262 -22.52 -6.78 8.63
N SER A 263 -23.11 -7.97 8.54
CA SER A 263 -24.41 -8.17 7.93
C SER A 263 -25.57 -7.90 8.90
N SER A 264 -25.43 -8.38 10.14
CA SER A 264 -26.47 -8.35 11.17
C SER A 264 -26.30 -7.18 12.15
N GLY A 265 -25.09 -6.62 12.24
CA GLY A 265 -24.73 -5.64 13.28
C GLY A 265 -24.56 -6.27 14.67
N THR A 266 -24.61 -7.60 14.78
CA THR A 266 -24.41 -8.31 16.05
C THR A 266 -23.01 -8.06 16.57
N MET A 267 -22.90 -7.75 17.87
CA MET A 267 -21.64 -7.35 18.49
C MET A 267 -21.29 -8.26 19.66
N LYS A 268 -20.04 -8.73 19.69
CA LYS A 268 -19.47 -9.52 20.79
C LYS A 268 -18.23 -8.81 21.37
N GLN A 269 -18.16 -8.67 22.69
CA GLN A 269 -16.96 -8.18 23.35
C GLN A 269 -15.88 -9.28 23.36
N LEU A 270 -14.65 -8.91 23.01
CA LEU A 270 -13.52 -9.85 22.91
C LEU A 270 -12.50 -9.70 24.05
N THR A 271 -12.34 -8.49 24.60
CA THR A 271 -11.40 -8.26 25.71
C THR A 271 -12.07 -7.66 26.93
N PHE A 272 -11.48 -7.89 28.11
CA PHE A 272 -12.05 -7.57 29.42
C PHE A 272 -10.97 -7.02 30.38
N GLY A 273 -11.40 -6.47 31.52
CA GLY A 273 -10.53 -5.90 32.56
C GLY A 273 -10.37 -4.37 32.48
N ASP A 274 -9.42 -3.81 33.23
CA ASP A 274 -9.35 -2.35 33.45
C ASP A 274 -8.34 -1.63 32.55
N ALA A 275 -7.47 -2.37 31.86
CA ALA A 275 -6.48 -1.79 30.94
C ALA A 275 -7.11 -1.34 29.62
N ILE A 276 -6.51 -0.34 28.96
CA ILE A 276 -6.87 0.02 27.58
C ILE A 276 -6.43 -1.12 26.65
N ASP A 277 -7.36 -1.63 25.84
CA ASP A 277 -7.06 -2.53 24.72
C ASP A 277 -7.52 -1.87 23.41
N THR A 278 -6.60 -1.72 22.45
CA THR A 278 -6.84 -0.96 21.22
C THR A 278 -6.06 -1.51 20.03
N GLU A 279 -6.28 -0.95 18.84
CA GLU A 279 -5.55 -1.25 17.60
C GLU A 279 -5.55 -2.75 17.24
N PRO A 280 -6.73 -3.41 17.20
CA PRO A 280 -6.81 -4.82 16.85
C PRO A 280 -6.41 -5.07 15.40
N ARG A 281 -5.75 -6.20 15.12
CA ARG A 281 -5.49 -6.71 13.76
C ARG A 281 -5.60 -8.23 13.76
N PHE A 282 -6.42 -8.77 12.86
CA PHE A 282 -6.58 -10.22 12.72
C PHE A 282 -5.29 -10.86 12.20
N SER A 283 -5.01 -12.09 12.65
CA SER A 283 -4.05 -12.94 11.94
C SER A 283 -4.59 -13.32 10.56
N PRO A 284 -3.74 -13.47 9.54
CA PRO A 284 -4.14 -13.87 8.19
C PRO A 284 -4.98 -15.16 8.13
N ASP A 285 -4.75 -16.10 9.06
CA ASP A 285 -5.52 -17.35 9.19
C ASP A 285 -6.86 -17.20 9.93
N GLY A 286 -7.19 -16.00 10.43
CA GLY A 286 -8.43 -15.70 11.15
C GLY A 286 -8.56 -16.34 12.53
N ARG A 287 -7.48 -16.89 13.10
CA ARG A 287 -7.53 -17.61 14.39
C ARG A 287 -7.23 -16.75 15.61
N SER A 288 -6.62 -15.59 15.42
CA SER A 288 -6.20 -14.71 16.51
C SER A 288 -6.29 -13.23 16.14
N LEU A 289 -6.15 -12.38 17.16
CA LEU A 289 -6.00 -10.93 17.03
C LEU A 289 -4.69 -10.51 17.71
N LEU A 290 -3.87 -9.71 17.03
CA LEU A 290 -2.91 -8.84 17.71
C LEU A 290 -3.62 -7.58 18.16
N PHE A 291 -3.20 -7.02 19.29
CA PHE A 291 -3.71 -5.74 19.77
C PHE A 291 -2.72 -5.06 20.74
N THR A 292 -2.84 -3.75 20.86
CA THR A 292 -2.07 -2.94 21.80
C THR A 292 -2.77 -2.90 23.15
N SER A 293 -2.05 -3.18 24.24
CA SER A 293 -2.58 -3.07 25.60
C SER A 293 -1.62 -2.42 26.59
N GLY A 294 -2.17 -1.58 27.47
CA GLY A 294 -1.44 -0.95 28.58
C GLY A 294 -1.37 -1.81 29.85
N ARG A 295 -1.84 -3.07 29.83
CA ARG A 295 -1.96 -3.91 31.05
C ARG A 295 -0.62 -4.23 31.74
N GLY A 296 0.50 -4.07 31.04
CA GLY A 296 1.86 -4.25 31.58
C GLY A 296 2.56 -2.96 31.98
N GLY A 297 1.83 -1.85 32.11
CA GLY A 297 2.38 -0.51 32.31
C GLY A 297 2.42 0.27 31.00
N SER A 298 3.49 0.13 30.22
CA SER A 298 3.57 0.78 28.90
C SER A 298 2.81 -0.02 27.82
N PRO A 299 2.39 0.63 26.72
CA PRO A 299 1.76 -0.04 25.59
C PRO A 299 2.65 -1.14 24.99
N GLN A 300 2.10 -2.34 24.91
CA GLN A 300 2.76 -3.52 24.38
C GLN A 300 1.78 -4.31 23.52
N VAL A 301 2.31 -5.19 22.66
CA VAL A 301 1.51 -6.05 21.80
C VAL A 301 1.13 -7.32 22.54
N TYR A 302 -0.15 -7.67 22.44
CA TYR A 302 -0.74 -8.90 22.96
C TYR A 302 -1.44 -9.64 21.83
N ARG A 303 -1.57 -10.96 22.01
CA ARG A 303 -2.31 -11.86 21.13
C ARG A 303 -3.50 -12.42 21.87
N LEU A 304 -4.68 -12.29 21.28
CA LEU A 304 -5.92 -12.93 21.71
C LEU A 304 -6.23 -14.10 20.78
N SER A 305 -6.41 -15.30 21.33
CA SER A 305 -6.95 -16.46 20.62
C SER A 305 -8.47 -16.33 20.48
N LEU A 306 -9.00 -16.48 19.26
CA LEU A 306 -10.45 -16.37 19.02
C LEU A 306 -11.22 -17.64 19.38
N ALA A 307 -10.53 -18.78 19.53
CA ALA A 307 -11.14 -20.07 19.86
C ALA A 307 -11.57 -20.14 21.34
N ASP A 308 -10.72 -19.66 22.25
CA ASP A 308 -10.89 -19.81 23.70
C ASP A 308 -10.81 -18.47 24.47
N GLY A 309 -10.49 -17.36 23.80
CA GLY A 309 -10.35 -16.06 24.42
C GLY A 309 -9.05 -15.87 25.22
N GLN A 310 -8.08 -16.78 25.10
CA GLN A 310 -6.81 -16.68 25.81
C GLN A 310 -5.99 -15.47 25.32
N VAL A 311 -5.48 -14.68 26.26
CA VAL A 311 -4.58 -13.55 25.96
C VAL A 311 -3.15 -13.86 26.42
N SER A 312 -2.19 -13.60 25.54
CA SER A 312 -0.74 -13.72 25.83
C SER A 312 0.02 -12.48 25.35
N ARG A 313 1.10 -12.10 26.04
CA ARG A 313 1.98 -10.99 25.64
C ARG A 313 2.93 -11.44 24.53
N VAL A 314 3.16 -10.59 23.54
CA VAL A 314 4.01 -10.87 22.36
C VAL A 314 5.34 -10.12 22.45
N THR A 315 5.31 -8.84 22.81
CA THR A 315 6.51 -7.99 22.82
C THR A 315 7.08 -7.79 24.21
N PHE A 316 8.39 -8.01 24.36
CA PHE A 316 9.11 -7.88 25.64
C PHE A 316 10.28 -6.90 25.58
N GLU A 317 10.69 -6.48 24.38
CA GLU A 317 11.74 -5.49 24.15
C GLU A 317 11.15 -4.12 23.76
N GLY A 318 11.84 -3.04 24.12
CA GLY A 318 11.37 -1.67 23.92
C GLY A 318 10.33 -1.23 24.96
N ASN A 319 10.25 0.09 25.15
CA ASN A 319 9.37 0.66 26.16
C ASN A 319 7.97 1.02 25.61
N TYR A 320 7.72 0.83 24.32
CA TYR A 320 6.42 1.04 23.67
C TYR A 320 6.37 0.23 22.37
N ASN A 321 5.36 -0.63 22.23
CA ASN A 321 5.07 -1.38 21.01
C ASN A 321 3.57 -1.34 20.73
N ALA A 322 3.17 -0.92 19.52
CA ALA A 322 1.78 -0.67 19.17
C ALA A 322 1.50 -0.92 17.69
N ARG A 323 0.23 -0.81 17.26
CA ARG A 323 -0.21 -0.91 15.85
C ARG A 323 0.35 -2.13 15.10
N ALA A 324 0.43 -3.27 15.79
CA ALA A 324 1.07 -4.46 15.25
C ALA A 324 0.18 -5.22 14.27
N SER A 325 0.77 -5.76 13.21
CA SER A 325 0.12 -6.70 12.29
C SER A 325 1.10 -7.78 11.85
N TYR A 326 0.58 -8.98 11.62
CA TYR A 326 1.38 -10.02 10.95
C TYR A 326 1.70 -9.61 9.51
N THR A 327 2.84 -10.08 9.01
CA THR A 327 3.00 -10.25 7.56
C THR A 327 1.97 -11.27 7.05
N PRO A 328 1.44 -11.11 5.83
CA PRO A 328 0.48 -12.07 5.25
C PRO A 328 0.93 -13.53 5.29
N ASP A 329 2.24 -13.80 5.18
CA ASP A 329 2.83 -15.15 5.31
C ASP A 329 2.97 -15.67 6.75
N MET A 330 2.51 -14.87 7.73
CA MET A 330 2.55 -15.14 9.18
C MET A 330 3.94 -15.35 9.79
N LYS A 331 5.03 -15.05 9.07
CA LYS A 331 6.38 -15.27 9.59
C LYS A 331 6.85 -14.18 10.54
N ASN A 332 6.39 -12.95 10.33
CA ASN A 332 6.82 -11.80 11.11
C ASN A 332 5.64 -10.97 11.61
N ILE A 333 5.92 -10.13 12.58
CA ILE A 333 5.06 -9.09 13.11
C ILE A 333 5.75 -7.76 12.86
N VAL A 334 5.06 -6.87 12.16
CA VAL A 334 5.46 -5.48 11.93
C VAL A 334 4.69 -4.62 12.91
N MET A 335 5.34 -3.63 13.52
CA MET A 335 4.73 -2.79 14.54
C MET A 335 5.37 -1.40 14.61
N LEU A 336 4.67 -0.47 15.26
CA LEU A 336 5.28 0.76 15.74
C LEU A 336 6.09 0.43 17.00
N HIS A 337 7.38 0.69 16.97
CA HIS A 337 8.33 0.39 18.03
C HIS A 337 9.00 1.66 18.51
N ARG A 338 9.11 1.83 19.84
CA ARG A 338 9.89 2.91 20.43
C ARG A 338 11.08 2.38 21.20
N ASP A 339 12.24 2.83 20.77
CA ASP A 339 13.49 2.73 21.50
C ASP A 339 14.13 4.12 21.62
N ASP A 340 14.73 4.42 22.78
CA ASP A 340 15.31 5.73 23.13
C ASP A 340 14.51 6.97 22.66
N ARG A 341 13.19 6.95 22.90
CA ARG A 341 12.22 8.00 22.51
C ARG A 341 11.98 8.16 21.00
N GLN A 342 12.64 7.39 20.15
CA GLN A 342 12.47 7.40 18.70
C GLN A 342 11.39 6.41 18.29
N PHE A 343 10.36 6.88 17.58
CA PHE A 343 9.32 6.02 17.02
C PHE A 343 9.74 5.55 15.62
N ASN A 344 9.92 4.24 15.48
CA ASN A 344 10.35 3.59 14.25
C ASN A 344 9.45 2.39 13.93
N ILE A 345 9.54 1.88 12.71
CA ILE A 345 8.90 0.62 12.32
C ILE A 345 9.79 -0.52 12.79
N GLY A 346 9.25 -1.36 13.68
CA GLY A 346 9.88 -2.55 14.21
C GLY A 346 9.41 -3.83 13.51
N LEU A 347 10.27 -4.84 13.52
CA LEU A 347 10.02 -6.19 13.03
C LEU A 347 10.40 -7.19 14.11
N GLN A 348 9.52 -8.17 14.35
CA GLN A 348 9.76 -9.32 15.22
C GLN A 348 9.35 -10.59 14.49
N ASN A 349 10.03 -11.72 14.71
CA ASN A 349 9.51 -13.00 14.25
C ASN A 349 8.20 -13.34 14.97
N ALA A 350 7.23 -13.93 14.27
CA ALA A 350 5.92 -14.26 14.83
C ALA A 350 5.96 -15.29 15.98
N ASN A 351 7.04 -16.08 16.05
CA ASN A 351 7.29 -17.03 17.14
C ASN A 351 8.01 -16.38 18.35
N GLY A 352 8.28 -15.07 18.30
CA GLY A 352 9.00 -14.32 19.33
C GLY A 352 10.47 -14.09 18.98
N GLY A 353 11.26 -13.66 19.96
CA GLY A 353 12.65 -13.22 19.76
C GLY A 353 12.80 -11.70 19.72
N PRO A 354 13.99 -11.20 19.36
CA PRO A 354 14.30 -9.78 19.45
C PRO A 354 13.55 -8.94 18.42
N VAL A 355 13.43 -7.66 18.71
CA VAL A 355 12.85 -6.66 17.81
C VAL A 355 13.97 -5.94 17.06
N SER A 356 13.88 -5.88 15.73
CA SER A 356 14.77 -5.09 14.89
C SER A 356 14.05 -3.88 14.31
N SER A 357 14.66 -2.69 14.34
CA SER A 357 14.14 -1.52 13.64
C SER A 357 14.43 -1.60 12.14
N LEU A 358 13.38 -1.44 11.32
CA LEU A 358 13.47 -1.32 9.86
C LEU A 358 13.78 0.11 9.41
N THR A 359 13.37 1.08 10.21
CA THR A 359 13.49 2.52 9.95
C THR A 359 14.17 3.23 11.12
N PHE A 360 14.62 4.46 10.89
CA PHE A 360 15.38 5.26 11.86
C PHE A 360 15.03 6.76 11.78
N SER A 361 13.79 7.10 11.42
CA SER A 361 13.37 8.51 11.31
C SER A 361 13.06 9.12 12.67
N GLY A 362 12.66 8.29 13.65
CA GLY A 362 12.22 8.70 14.97
C GLY A 362 10.79 9.22 15.07
N LEU A 363 10.10 9.39 13.95
CA LEU A 363 8.76 9.98 13.84
C LEU A 363 7.84 9.14 12.96
N ASP A 364 8.07 7.82 12.92
CA ASP A 364 7.26 6.91 12.11
C ASP A 364 5.95 6.55 12.80
N GLU A 365 4.93 6.30 11.99
CA GLU A 365 3.58 6.00 12.45
C GLU A 365 2.88 5.03 11.49
N SER A 366 1.88 4.30 12.00
CA SER A 366 0.87 3.62 11.16
C SER A 366 1.41 2.63 10.11
N PRO A 367 2.18 1.59 10.49
CA PRO A 367 2.66 0.61 9.54
C PRO A 367 1.53 -0.21 8.90
N SER A 368 1.68 -0.51 7.61
CA SER A 368 0.78 -1.34 6.82
C SER A 368 1.59 -2.23 5.87
N VAL A 369 1.41 -3.54 5.97
CA VAL A 369 2.20 -4.52 5.23
C VAL A 369 1.59 -4.80 3.85
N SER A 370 2.42 -4.87 2.82
CA SER A 370 2.01 -5.25 1.47
C SER A 370 1.53 -6.71 1.41
N PRO A 371 0.63 -7.07 0.47
CA PRO A 371 0.03 -8.40 0.44
C PRO A 371 1.03 -9.52 0.07
N ASN A 372 2.21 -9.19 -0.48
CA ASN A 372 3.30 -10.15 -0.70
C ASN A 372 4.27 -10.28 0.49
N SER A 373 4.00 -9.65 1.64
CA SER A 373 4.85 -9.69 2.85
C SER A 373 6.23 -9.04 2.72
N ARG A 374 6.50 -8.29 1.65
CA ARG A 374 7.85 -7.75 1.39
C ARG A 374 8.05 -6.30 1.79
N LEU A 375 7.00 -5.49 1.75
CA LEU A 375 7.09 -4.05 1.95
C LEU A 375 6.19 -3.62 3.10
N VAL A 376 6.60 -2.56 3.78
CA VAL A 376 5.82 -1.88 4.81
C VAL A 376 5.67 -0.43 4.38
N LEU A 377 4.43 -0.01 4.17
CA LEU A 377 4.03 1.38 4.03
C LEU A 377 3.80 1.98 5.41
N TYR A 378 4.27 3.20 5.64
CA TYR A 378 4.13 3.90 6.91
C TYR A 378 4.05 5.41 6.69
N ALA A 379 3.55 6.14 7.68
CA ALA A 379 3.63 7.61 7.70
C ALA A 379 4.89 8.05 8.45
N THR A 380 5.49 9.15 8.02
CA THR A 380 6.68 9.72 8.66
C THR A 380 6.74 11.22 8.41
N ARG A 381 7.80 11.89 8.90
CA ARG A 381 8.06 13.29 8.62
C ARG A 381 9.31 13.49 7.78
N PHE A 382 9.21 14.37 6.79
CA PHE A 382 10.35 14.85 6.03
C PHE A 382 10.22 16.35 5.78
N GLN A 383 11.25 17.13 6.14
CA GLN A 383 11.26 18.59 6.03
C GLN A 383 10.00 19.23 6.66
N ASP A 384 9.66 18.79 7.88
CA ASP A 384 8.48 19.21 8.66
C ASP A 384 7.10 18.93 8.02
N LYS A 385 7.04 18.18 6.92
CA LYS A 385 5.80 17.70 6.31
C LYS A 385 5.55 16.23 6.60
N GLY A 386 4.28 15.87 6.74
CA GLY A 386 3.84 14.47 6.79
C GLY A 386 3.92 13.85 5.40
N VAL A 387 4.69 12.77 5.27
CA VAL A 387 4.90 12.02 4.02
C VAL A 387 4.68 10.54 4.26
N LEU A 388 4.48 9.76 3.19
CA LEU A 388 4.51 8.30 3.32
C LEU A 388 5.91 7.78 3.03
N GLY A 389 6.30 6.73 3.75
CA GLY A 389 7.52 5.96 3.50
C GLY A 389 7.17 4.52 3.18
N ILE A 390 8.03 3.88 2.39
CA ILE A 390 8.01 2.43 2.18
C ILE A 390 9.37 1.87 2.56
N VAL A 391 9.39 0.79 3.32
CA VAL A 391 10.60 0.04 3.65
C VAL A 391 10.41 -1.44 3.35
N SER A 392 11.44 -2.12 2.84
CA SER A 392 11.40 -3.56 2.71
C SER A 392 11.53 -4.26 4.06
N ILE A 393 10.99 -5.47 4.17
CA ILE A 393 11.02 -6.27 5.40
C ILE A 393 12.45 -6.65 5.83
N ASP A 394 13.42 -6.60 4.90
CA ASP A 394 14.85 -6.80 5.15
C ASP A 394 15.61 -5.48 5.42
N GLY A 395 14.91 -4.34 5.40
CA GLY A 395 15.43 -2.99 5.67
C GLY A 395 16.33 -2.40 4.58
N ARG A 396 16.53 -3.09 3.45
CA ARG A 396 17.50 -2.70 2.41
C ARG A 396 16.97 -1.67 1.42
N ILE A 397 15.66 -1.67 1.18
CA ILE A 397 14.99 -0.75 0.26
C ILE A 397 14.22 0.26 1.09
N ARG A 398 14.40 1.54 0.76
CA ARG A 398 13.65 2.63 1.35
C ARG A 398 13.19 3.58 0.27
N MET A 399 11.91 3.90 0.29
CA MET A 399 11.30 4.84 -0.63
C MET A 399 10.46 5.84 0.12
N ARG A 400 10.23 7.00 -0.49
CA ARG A 400 9.36 8.04 0.04
C ARG A 400 8.34 8.46 -0.99
N LEU A 401 7.13 8.75 -0.54
CA LEU A 401 6.07 9.34 -1.32
C LEU A 401 5.76 10.72 -0.70
N PRO A 402 6.39 11.80 -1.17
CA PRO A 402 6.12 13.14 -0.72
C PRO A 402 4.72 13.56 -1.17
N ALA A 403 3.98 14.16 -0.24
CA ALA A 403 2.72 14.82 -0.57
C ALA A 403 2.99 16.06 -1.42
N ARG A 404 2.32 16.18 -2.57
CA ARG A 404 2.39 17.41 -3.36
C ARG A 404 1.72 18.59 -2.66
N GLU A 405 0.61 18.32 -1.97
CA GLU A 405 -0.12 19.31 -1.18
C GLU A 405 -0.45 18.77 0.22
N GLY A 406 -0.26 19.63 1.23
CA GLY A 406 -0.56 19.29 2.62
C GLY A 406 0.35 18.20 3.20
N ASP A 407 -0.15 17.54 4.25
CA ASP A 407 0.46 16.37 4.87
C ASP A 407 -0.32 15.12 4.49
N VAL A 408 0.35 13.96 4.52
CA VAL A 408 -0.29 12.65 4.43
C VAL A 408 0.01 11.81 5.67
N GLN A 409 -0.97 11.02 6.10
CA GLN A 409 -0.90 10.22 7.33
C GLN A 409 -1.80 8.98 7.26
N GLU A 410 -1.65 8.09 8.25
CA GLU A 410 -2.53 6.91 8.46
C GLU A 410 -2.73 6.03 7.20
N PRO A 411 -1.64 5.56 6.54
CA PRO A 411 -1.77 4.77 5.33
C PRO A 411 -2.25 3.33 5.59
N ALA A 412 -2.88 2.74 4.57
CA ALA A 412 -3.24 1.34 4.51
C ALA A 412 -3.00 0.75 3.12
N TRP A 413 -2.20 -0.31 3.04
CA TRP A 413 -1.99 -1.07 1.81
C TRP A 413 -3.19 -1.97 1.52
N SER A 414 -3.69 -1.98 0.29
CA SER A 414 -4.78 -2.86 -0.12
C SER A 414 -4.34 -4.34 -0.11
N PRO A 415 -5.29 -5.28 0.01
CA PRO A 415 -5.04 -6.65 -0.43
C PRO A 415 -4.73 -6.69 -1.93
N TYR A 416 -4.44 -7.88 -2.44
CA TYR A 416 -4.48 -8.08 -3.89
C TYR A 416 -5.86 -7.72 -4.44
N LEU A 417 -5.88 -6.93 -5.50
CA LEU A 417 -7.08 -6.59 -6.25
C LEU A 417 -7.26 -7.62 -7.37
N GLY A 418 -8.51 -8.00 -7.62
CA GLY A 418 -8.89 -9.03 -8.60
C GLY A 418 -9.40 -8.45 -9.90
#